data_AF-A0A434CMQ1-F1
#
_entry.id   AF-A0A434CMQ1-F1
#
_cell.length_a   1.000
_cell.length_b   1.000
_cell.length_c   1.000
_cell.angle_alpha   90.00
_cell.angle_beta   90.00
_cell.angle_gamma   90.00
#
_symmetry.space_group_name_H-M   'P 1'
#
loop_
_entity.id
_entity.type
_entity.pdbx_description
1 polymer ?
#
loop_
_entity_poly.entity_id
_entity_poly.type
_entity_poly.pdbx_seq_one_letter_code
_entity_poly.pdbx_strand_id
1 'polypeptide(L)' 'CESVNAGAVREGAGFGGGEANRVKSLSRAGMGRCQGRYCQLAAVELVAAQAGCAPDAVGRFRGQAPVRPAPIGAFLRNG' A
#
# COMPACT_ATOMS: atom_id res chain seq x y z
N CYS A 1 2.29 6.60 -7.63
CA CYS A 1 1.91 6.44 -9.05
C CYS A 1 0.44 6.71 -9.30
N GLU A 2 -0.37 6.81 -8.25
CA GLU A 2 -1.84 6.82 -8.29
C GLU A 2 -2.39 8.23 -7.99
N SER A 3 -1.55 9.26 -8.16
CA SER A 3 -1.78 10.64 -7.70
C SER A 3 -2.12 10.76 -6.20
N VAL A 4 -1.75 9.75 -5.40
CA VAL A 4 -1.89 9.75 -3.95
C VAL A 4 -0.80 10.63 -3.35
N ASN A 5 -1.21 11.63 -2.59
CA ASN A 5 -0.31 12.52 -1.85
C ASN A 5 -0.22 12.11 -0.37
N ALA A 6 0.73 12.70 0.36
CA ALA A 6 0.93 12.42 1.78
C ALA A 6 -0.28 12.77 2.66
N GLY A 7 -1.09 13.77 2.25
CA GLY A 7 -2.33 14.14 2.94
C GLY A 7 -3.35 13.01 2.93
N ALA A 8 -3.56 12.36 1.78
CA ALA A 8 -4.47 11.22 1.65
C ALA A 8 -4.04 10.01 2.50
N VAL A 9 -2.72 9.79 2.66
CA VAL A 9 -2.20 8.74 3.56
C VAL A 9 -2.48 9.09 5.02
N ARG A 10 -2.28 10.34 5.43
CA ARG A 10 -2.57 10.81 6.79
C ARG A 10 -4.06 10.75 7.12
N GLU A 11 -4.92 11.18 6.20
CA GLU A 11 -6.37 11.05 6.33
C GLU A 11 -6.77 9.58 6.47
N GLY A 12 -6.23 8.71 5.62
CA GLY A 12 -6.42 7.27 5.71
C GLY A 12 -5.94 6.68 7.05
N ALA A 13 -4.86 7.19 7.64
CA ALA A 13 -4.39 6.80 8.97
C ALA A 13 -5.30 7.29 10.10
N GLY A 14 -5.95 8.44 9.93
CA GLY A 14 -6.97 8.92 10.87
C GLY A 14 -8.13 7.94 11.07
N PHE A 15 -8.56 7.26 9.99
CA PHE A 15 -9.59 6.21 10.06
C PHE A 15 -9.01 4.80 10.22
N GLY A 16 -7.80 4.59 9.68
CA GLY A 16 -7.15 3.29 9.57
C GLY A 16 -6.33 2.89 10.79
N GLY A 17 -5.98 3.84 11.65
CA GLY A 17 -5.01 3.66 12.72
C GLY A 17 -3.62 3.30 12.18
N GLY A 18 -2.83 2.65 13.03
CA GLY A 18 -1.48 2.21 12.70
C GLY A 18 -1.42 0.85 11.97
N GLU A 19 -2.24 0.59 10.95
CA GLU A 19 -2.16 -0.66 10.18
C GLU A 19 -2.04 -0.40 8.68
N ALA A 20 -0.93 -0.84 8.09
CA ALA A 20 -0.57 -0.50 6.71
C ALA A 20 -1.61 -0.94 5.67
N ASN A 21 -2.26 -2.09 5.83
CA ASN A 21 -3.21 -2.64 4.85
C ASN A 21 -4.59 -1.96 4.92
N ARG A 22 -5.01 -1.51 6.10
CA ARG A 22 -6.20 -0.69 6.29
C ARG A 22 -5.97 0.70 5.69
N VAL A 23 -4.85 1.34 6.00
CA VAL A 23 -4.53 2.66 5.44
C VAL A 23 -4.37 2.62 3.93
N LYS A 24 -3.70 1.62 3.35
CA LYS A 24 -3.59 1.52 1.88
C LYS A 24 -4.94 1.29 1.19
N SER A 25 -5.88 0.63 1.85
CA SER A 25 -7.23 0.40 1.31
C SER A 25 -8.04 1.69 1.28
N LEU A 26 -7.84 2.56 2.27
CA LEU A 26 -8.49 3.87 2.38
C LEU A 26 -7.85 4.91 1.44
N SER A 27 -6.51 5.01 1.46
CA SER A 27 -5.76 6.03 0.72
C SER A 27 -5.39 5.64 -0.72
N ARG A 28 -5.57 4.36 -1.09
CA ARG A 28 -5.10 3.75 -2.33
C ARG A 28 -3.58 3.73 -2.53
N ALA A 29 -2.80 4.00 -1.48
CA ALA A 29 -1.34 3.93 -1.55
C ALA A 29 -0.87 2.53 -2.02
N GLY A 30 0.04 2.49 -2.99
CA GLY A 30 0.62 1.24 -3.48
C GLY A 30 -0.27 0.40 -4.39
N MET A 31 -1.34 0.98 -4.96
CA MET A 31 -2.28 0.27 -5.86
C MET A 31 -2.01 0.44 -7.36
N GLY A 32 -0.92 1.10 -7.75
CA GLY A 32 -0.51 1.22 -9.15
C GLY A 32 0.42 0.09 -9.58
N ARG A 33 0.96 0.21 -10.79
CA ARG A 33 1.78 -0.85 -11.42
C ARG A 33 3.01 -1.26 -10.62
N CYS A 34 3.55 -0.36 -9.79
CA CYS A 34 4.67 -0.65 -8.91
C CYS A 34 4.28 -1.46 -7.66
N GLN A 35 2.98 -1.62 -7.38
CA GLN A 35 2.43 -2.41 -6.27
C GLN A 35 3.06 -2.05 -4.91
N GLY A 36 3.26 -0.76 -4.66
CA GLY A 36 3.79 -0.27 -3.39
C GLY A 36 5.32 -0.27 -3.27
N ARG A 37 6.08 -0.80 -4.23
CA ARG A 37 7.55 -0.88 -4.13
C ARG A 37 8.25 0.45 -3.82
N TYR A 38 7.73 1.55 -4.34
CA TYR A 38 8.35 2.87 -4.15
C TYR A 38 7.73 3.66 -3.00
N CYS A 39 6.43 3.50 -2.75
CA CYS A 39 5.72 4.32 -1.76
C CYS A 39 5.51 3.66 -0.41
N GLN A 40 5.69 2.33 -0.27
CA GLN A 40 5.39 1.63 0.98
C GLN A 40 6.19 2.17 2.16
N LEU A 41 7.50 2.36 2.02
CA LEU A 41 8.35 2.82 3.13
C LEU A 41 7.89 4.19 3.61
N ALA A 42 7.72 5.15 2.69
CA ALA A 42 7.20 6.48 3.02
C ALA A 42 5.78 6.44 3.61
N ALA A 43 4.91 5.57 3.10
CA ALA A 43 3.55 5.45 3.63
C ALA A 43 3.54 4.90 5.07
N VAL A 44 4.39 3.92 5.38
CA VAL A 44 4.54 3.37 6.73
C VAL A 44 5.01 4.44 7.71
N GLU A 45 6.00 5.25 7.33
CA GLU A 45 6.48 6.38 8.15
C GLU A 45 5.37 7.41 8.41
N LEU A 46 4.60 7.77 7.39
CA LEU A 46 3.49 8.70 7.53
C LEU A 46 2.38 8.17 8.44
N VAL A 47 2.09 6.87 8.36
CA VAL A 47 1.10 6.21 9.21
C VAL A 47 1.60 6.13 10.66
N ALA A 48 2.86 5.75 10.87
CA ALA A 48 3.48 5.66 12.19
C ALA A 48 3.45 7.02 12.90
N ALA A 49 3.88 8.08 12.20
CA ALA A 49 3.84 9.44 12.69
C ALA A 49 2.41 9.90 13.05
N GLN A 50 1.42 9.56 12.22
CA GLN A 50 0.02 9.94 12.47
C GLN A 50 -0.62 9.14 13.61
N ALA A 51 -0.24 7.87 13.77
CA ALA A 51 -0.79 6.96 14.79
C ALA A 51 -0.04 7.02 16.13
N GLY A 52 1.12 7.70 16.19
CA GLY A 52 1.93 7.80 17.41
C GLY A 52 2.59 6.49 17.82
N CYS A 53 2.96 5.64 16.84
CA CYS A 53 3.61 4.36 17.08
C CYS A 53 4.92 4.22 16.29
N ALA A 54 5.68 3.17 16.59
CA ALA A 54 6.90 2.87 15.85
C ALA A 54 6.58 2.29 14.45
N PRO A 55 7.41 2.55 13.41
CA PRO A 55 7.16 2.06 12.05
C PRO A 55 7.00 0.54 11.92
N ASP A 56 7.67 -0.24 12.75
CA ASP A 56 7.56 -1.71 12.78
C ASP A 56 6.17 -2.18 13.22
N ALA A 57 5.52 -1.43 14.13
CA ALA A 57 4.16 -1.73 14.60
C ALA A 57 3.10 -1.50 13.50
N VAL A 58 3.37 -0.64 12.53
CA VAL A 58 2.48 -0.39 11.37
C VAL A 58 2.45 -1.57 10.39
N GLY A 59 3.56 -2.30 10.31
CA GLY A 59 3.74 -3.42 9.41
C GLY A 59 4.00 -2.99 7.96
N ARG A 60 3.61 -3.86 7.01
CA ARG A 60 3.90 -3.70 5.58
C ARG A 60 2.67 -3.91 4.71
N PHE A 61 2.73 -3.41 3.48
CA PHE A 61 1.73 -3.79 2.49
C PHE A 61 1.82 -5.29 2.22
N ARG A 62 0.68 -5.97 2.29
CA ARG A 62 0.57 -7.39 1.97
C ARG A 62 0.76 -7.56 0.46
N GLY A 63 1.80 -8.32 0.09
CA GLY A 63 2.03 -8.75 -1.28
C GLY A 63 1.01 -9.81 -1.70
N GLN A 64 0.62 -9.80 -2.96
CA GLN A 64 -0.26 -10.79 -3.58
C GLN A 64 0.31 -11.18 -4.95
N ALA A 65 0.04 -12.41 -5.39
CA ALA A 65 0.40 -12.83 -6.74
C ALA A 65 -0.54 -12.17 -7.77
N PRO A 66 -0.05 -11.88 -8.99
CA PRO A 66 1.34 -11.99 -9.44
C PRO A 66 2.23 -10.85 -8.94
N VAL A 67 3.51 -11.15 -8.64
CA VAL A 67 4.46 -10.16 -8.10
C VAL A 67 4.66 -8.98 -9.06
N ARG A 68 4.69 -9.22 -10.37
CA ARG A 68 4.70 -8.18 -11.41
C ARG A 68 3.43 -8.28 -12.25
N PRO A 69 2.90 -7.16 -12.78
CA PRO A 69 1.79 -7.21 -13.71
C PRO A 69 2.10 -8.16 -14.87
N ALA A 70 1.17 -9.07 -15.15
CA ALA A 70 1.26 -10.02 -16.25
C ALA A 70 -0.07 -10.01 -17.01
N PRO A 71 -0.05 -10.21 -18.35
CA PRO A 71 -1.27 -10.34 -19.13
C PRO A 71 -2.03 -11.61 -18.70
N ILE A 72 -3.37 -11.59 -18.80
CA ILE A 72 -4.20 -12.75 -18.42
C ILE A 72 -3.83 -14.01 -19.19
N GLY A 73 -3.42 -13.87 -20.46
CA GLY A 73 -2.97 -14.98 -21.30
C GLY A 73 -1.76 -15.74 -20.74
N ALA A 74 -0.95 -15.13 -19.87
CA ALA A 74 0.15 -15.82 -19.21
C ALA A 74 -0.32 -16.89 -18.20
N PHE A 75 -1.59 -16.87 -17.82
CA PHE A 75 -2.19 -17.81 -16.85
C PHE A 75 -3.20 -18.77 -17.48
N LEU A 76 -3.52 -18.63 -18.77
CA LEU A 76 -4.41 -19.53 -19.48
C LEU A 76 -3.62 -20.77 -19.95
N ARG A 77 -4.21 -21.96 -19.84
CA ARG A 77 -3.68 -23.14 -20.53
C ARG A 77 -4.07 -23.04 -22.00
N ASN A 78 -3.11 -23.22 -22.90
CA ASN A 78 -3.42 -23.37 -24.32
C ASN A 78 -4.19 -24.69 -24.49
N GLY A 79 -5.39 -24.60 -25.06
CA GLY A 79 -6.14 -25.76 -25.54
C GLY A 79 -5.53 -26.35 -26.80
#